data_AF-A0A5E7D671-F1
#
_entry.id   AF-A0A5E7D671-F1
#
_cell.length_a   1.000
_cell.length_b   1.000
_cell.length_c   1.000
_cell.angle_alpha   90.00
_cell.angle_beta   90.00
_cell.angle_gamma   90.00
#
_symmetry.space_group_name_H-M   'P 1'
#
loop_
_entity.id
_entity.type
_entity.pdbx_description
1 polymer ?
#
loop_
_entity_poly.entity_id
_entity_poly.type
_entity_poly.pdbx_seq_one_letter_code
_entity_poly.pdbx_strand_id
1 'polypeptide(L)'
;MSKVKILESDHPDLAEAGRVAIEQWRFRPWTVDEDKPARQEIIAPLVFRLDLDSPIHTNQWLKKLQCRDVNEQLLNVPEHAWVDAAPFHYTRAYLSNVFHVTQLPKEQRLEWIAKLNKRVPNIVRSCRSGPELKYMSLLPEEIRKLL
;
A
#
# COMPACT_ATOMS: atom_id res chain seq x y z
N MET A 1 17.34 32.36 3.84
CA MET A 1 17.16 31.22 2.94
C MET A 1 16.91 29.98 3.78
N SER A 2 15.75 29.36 3.64
CA SER A 2 15.51 28.01 4.17
C SER A 2 16.47 27.06 3.46
N LYS A 3 17.33 26.36 4.21
CA LYS A 3 18.21 25.33 3.64
C LYS A 3 17.52 24.00 3.88
N VAL A 4 16.71 23.56 2.92
CA VAL A 4 16.11 22.21 2.98
C VAL A 4 17.24 21.19 2.79
N LYS A 5 17.32 20.21 3.69
CA LYS A 5 18.29 19.12 3.63
C LYS A 5 17.55 17.80 3.75
N ILE A 6 17.88 16.85 2.89
CA ILE A 6 17.42 15.46 3.01
C ILE A 6 18.28 14.77 4.06
N LEU A 7 17.64 14.24 5.10
CA LEU A 7 18.32 13.47 6.16
C LEU A 7 18.45 11.99 5.77
N GLU A 8 17.37 11.42 5.26
CA GLU A 8 17.27 10.01 4.84
C GLU A 8 16.24 9.89 3.71
N SER A 9 16.44 8.93 2.81
CA SER A 9 15.46 8.58 1.77
C SER A 9 15.68 7.18 1.23
N ASP A 10 14.58 6.45 1.05
CA ASP A 10 14.57 5.13 0.41
C ASP A 10 14.75 5.21 -1.12
N HIS A 11 14.51 6.38 -1.73
CA HIS A 11 14.57 6.54 -3.20
C HIS A 11 14.90 7.98 -3.63
N PRO A 12 15.88 8.20 -4.53
CA PRO A 12 16.34 9.54 -4.93
C PRO A 12 15.22 10.42 -5.52
N ASP A 13 14.35 9.86 -6.37
CA ASP A 13 13.25 10.63 -6.97
C ASP A 13 12.23 11.13 -5.93
N LEU A 14 12.01 10.35 -4.86
CA LEU A 14 11.11 10.75 -3.77
C LEU A 14 11.76 11.82 -2.88
N ALA A 15 13.07 11.72 -2.67
CA ALA A 15 13.84 12.76 -1.98
C ALA A 15 13.72 14.11 -2.70
N GLU A 16 13.89 14.12 -4.01
CA GLU A 16 13.81 15.33 -4.82
C GLU A 16 12.39 15.90 -4.87
N ALA A 17 11.37 15.05 -5.07
CA ALA A 17 9.98 15.48 -5.01
C ALA A 17 9.64 16.11 -3.64
N GLY A 18 10.11 15.51 -2.55
CA GLY A 18 9.95 16.03 -1.19
C GLY A 18 10.66 17.38 -0.99
N ARG A 19 11.90 17.51 -1.48
CA ARG A 19 12.66 18.77 -1.42
C ARG A 19 11.90 19.90 -2.11
N VAL A 20 11.48 19.68 -3.37
CA VAL A 20 10.74 20.67 -4.17
C VAL A 20 9.44 21.09 -3.47
N ALA A 21 8.71 20.14 -2.88
CA ALA A 21 7.48 20.44 -2.16
C ALA A 21 7.72 21.27 -0.88
N ILE A 22 8.72 20.91 -0.07
CA ILE A 22 9.05 21.62 1.18
C ILE A 22 9.56 23.04 0.90
N GLU A 23 10.27 23.28 -0.20
CA GLU A 23 10.72 24.63 -0.59
C GLU A 23 9.56 25.61 -0.83
N GLN A 24 8.39 25.09 -1.15
CA GLN A 24 7.18 25.89 -1.34
C GLN A 24 6.44 26.18 -0.03
N TRP A 25 6.80 25.53 1.08
CA TRP A 25 6.15 25.77 2.36
C TRP A 25 6.34 27.20 2.84
N ARG A 26 5.32 27.71 3.53
CA ARG A 26 5.33 29.03 4.16
C ARG A 26 4.91 28.84 5.61
N PHE A 27 5.74 29.33 6.51
CA PHE A 27 5.45 29.30 7.95
C PHE A 27 4.75 30.61 8.33
N ARG A 28 3.83 30.55 9.29
CA ARG A 28 3.28 31.78 9.88
C ARG A 28 4.41 32.56 10.53
N PRO A 29 4.54 33.87 10.29
CA PRO A 29 5.57 34.66 10.96
C PRO A 29 5.28 34.74 12.47
N TRP A 30 6.33 34.87 13.27
CA TRP A 30 6.24 35.10 14.70
C TRP A 30 7.18 36.22 15.13
N THR A 31 6.83 36.89 16.23
CA THR A 31 7.74 37.80 16.92
C THR A 31 8.77 36.98 17.67
N VAL A 32 10.05 37.33 17.50
CA VAL A 32 11.15 36.67 18.20
C VAL A 32 11.12 37.07 19.67
N ASP A 33 11.08 36.07 20.55
CA ASP A 33 11.11 36.19 22.00
C ASP A 33 11.93 35.02 22.60
N GLU A 34 12.02 34.91 23.93
CA GLU A 34 12.79 33.83 24.57
C GLU A 34 12.26 32.43 24.23
N ASP A 35 10.96 32.28 23.97
CA ASP A 35 10.32 31.01 23.63
C ASP A 35 10.27 30.75 22.12
N LYS A 36 10.40 31.78 21.29
CA LYS A 36 10.31 31.72 19.83
C LYS A 36 11.59 32.23 19.18
N PRO A 37 12.56 31.35 18.91
CA PRO A 37 13.84 31.76 18.35
C PRO A 37 13.70 32.30 16.92
N ALA A 38 14.66 33.13 16.50
CA ALA A 38 14.72 33.67 15.14
C ALA A 38 14.94 32.60 14.05
N ARG A 39 15.42 31.42 14.44
CA ARG A 39 15.59 30.24 13.57
C ARG A 39 15.18 29.00 14.33
N GLN A 40 14.42 28.14 13.68
CA GLN A 40 14.02 26.85 14.21
C GLN A 40 14.31 25.77 13.16
N GLU A 41 14.88 24.66 13.60
CA GLU A 41 15.03 23.47 12.77
C GLU A 41 13.70 22.69 12.80
N ILE A 42 13.24 22.29 11.62
CA ILE A 42 11.99 21.52 11.46
C ILE A 42 12.35 20.21 10.75
N ILE A 43 11.99 19.10 11.37
CA ILE A 43 12.11 17.77 10.77
C ILE A 43 10.72 17.34 10.32
N ALA A 44 10.54 17.19 9.01
CA ALA A 44 9.27 16.81 8.40
C ALA A 44 9.40 15.46 7.69
N PRO A 45 8.90 14.36 8.28
CA PRO A 45 8.86 13.07 7.60
C PRO A 45 7.82 13.08 6.49
N LEU A 46 8.23 12.71 5.27
CA LEU A 46 7.34 12.53 4.13
C LEU A 46 7.21 11.04 3.81
N VAL A 47 5.99 10.51 3.89
CA VAL A 47 5.71 9.10 3.60
C VAL A 47 4.90 8.99 2.32
N PHE A 48 5.50 8.41 1.29
CA PHE A 48 4.84 8.16 0.02
C PHE A 48 4.08 6.83 0.09
N ARG A 49 2.78 6.85 -0.21
CA ARG A 49 1.93 5.66 -0.19
C ARG A 49 1.09 5.60 -1.46
N LEU A 50 0.83 4.38 -1.90
CA LEU A 50 -0.04 4.10 -3.05
C LEU A 50 -1.52 4.27 -2.69
N ASP A 51 -1.88 3.97 -1.45
CA ASP A 51 -3.23 4.11 -0.91
C ASP A 51 -3.12 4.41 0.60
N LEU A 52 -3.96 5.32 1.09
CA LEU A 52 -3.97 5.74 2.49
C LEU A 52 -4.52 4.64 3.41
N ASP A 53 -5.42 3.82 2.87
CA ASP A 53 -6.12 2.76 3.61
C ASP A 53 -5.36 1.41 3.58
N SER A 54 -4.25 1.36 2.84
CA SER A 54 -3.41 0.18 2.70
C SER A 54 -2.12 0.28 3.53
N PRO A 55 -1.62 -0.83 4.11
CA PRO A 55 -0.31 -0.87 4.76
C PRO A 55 0.83 -0.36 3.86
N ILE A 56 1.82 0.32 4.45
CA ILE A 56 2.98 0.95 3.77
C ILE A 56 3.75 -0.05 2.86
N HIS A 57 3.65 -1.35 3.14
CA HIS A 57 4.33 -2.41 2.40
C HIS A 57 3.39 -3.50 1.89
N THR A 58 2.17 -3.14 1.49
CA THR A 58 1.13 -4.08 1.05
C THR A 58 1.64 -5.14 0.05
N ASN A 59 2.40 -4.74 -0.97
CA ASN A 59 2.97 -5.69 -1.93
C ASN A 59 3.96 -6.67 -1.30
N GLN A 60 4.85 -6.18 -0.43
CA GLN A 60 5.82 -7.05 0.25
C GLN A 60 5.12 -7.97 1.25
N TRP A 61 4.05 -7.49 1.89
CA TRP A 61 3.20 -8.29 2.77
C TRP A 61 2.50 -9.40 1.99
N LEU A 62 1.83 -9.10 0.87
CA LEU A 62 1.19 -10.09 0.00
C LEU A 62 2.18 -11.15 -0.51
N LYS A 63 3.43 -10.77 -0.81
CA LYS A 63 4.52 -11.68 -1.23
C LYS A 63 4.95 -12.69 -0.18
N LYS A 64 4.84 -12.32 1.10
CA LYS A 64 5.27 -13.15 2.22
C LYS A 64 4.12 -13.91 2.87
N LEU A 65 2.87 -13.48 2.61
CA LEU A 65 1.67 -14.03 3.22
C LEU A 65 1.52 -15.53 2.96
N GLN A 66 1.42 -16.30 4.04
CA GLN A 66 1.15 -17.73 4.00
C GLN A 66 -0.34 -18.00 4.21
N CYS A 67 -0.79 -19.16 3.76
CA CYS A 67 -2.18 -19.57 3.91
C CYS A 67 -2.60 -19.75 5.37
N ARG A 68 -1.67 -20.09 6.29
CA ARG A 68 -1.94 -20.08 7.73
C ARG A 68 -2.38 -18.71 8.24
N ASP A 69 -1.72 -17.64 7.79
CA ASP A 69 -2.05 -16.26 8.18
C ASP A 69 -3.40 -15.84 7.58
N VAL A 70 -3.69 -16.26 6.34
CA VAL A 70 -5.00 -16.07 5.69
C VAL A 70 -6.10 -16.78 6.49
N ASN A 71 -5.85 -18.01 6.94
CA ASN A 71 -6.82 -18.78 7.72
C ASN A 71 -7.08 -18.11 9.07
N GLU A 72 -6.04 -17.60 9.75
CA GLU A 72 -6.17 -16.86 11.00
C GLU A 72 -7.06 -15.63 10.83
N GLN A 73 -6.87 -14.86 9.76
CA GLN A 73 -7.69 -13.69 9.45
C GLN A 73 -9.15 -14.03 9.11
N LEU A 74 -9.45 -15.28 8.76
CA LEU A 74 -10.77 -15.75 8.35
C LEU A 74 -11.47 -16.65 9.39
N LEU A 75 -10.87 -16.86 10.57
CA LEU A 75 -11.37 -17.78 11.61
C LEU A 75 -12.85 -17.55 11.96
N ASN A 76 -13.26 -16.28 12.07
CA ASN A 76 -14.63 -15.88 12.44
C ASN A 76 -15.33 -15.04 11.35
N VAL A 77 -14.85 -15.12 10.11
CA VAL A 77 -15.43 -14.38 8.99
C VAL A 77 -16.40 -15.29 8.24
N PRO A 78 -17.69 -14.90 8.10
CA PRO A 78 -18.65 -15.70 7.34
C PRO A 78 -18.28 -15.71 5.85
N GLU A 79 -18.64 -16.79 5.15
CA GLU A 79 -18.21 -17.02 3.77
C GLU A 79 -18.53 -15.88 2.80
N HIS A 80 -19.71 -15.27 2.94
CA HIS A 80 -20.13 -14.14 2.11
C HIS A 80 -19.24 -12.89 2.29
N ALA A 81 -18.54 -12.77 3.42
CA ALA A 81 -17.67 -11.66 3.75
C ALA A 81 -16.18 -11.96 3.51
N TRP A 82 -15.81 -13.19 3.09
CA TRP A 82 -14.40 -13.52 2.81
C TRP A 82 -13.80 -12.61 1.74
N VAL A 83 -14.60 -12.19 0.77
CA VAL A 83 -14.15 -11.30 -0.29
C VAL A 83 -13.64 -9.97 0.28
N ASP A 84 -14.13 -9.51 1.42
CA ASP A 84 -13.74 -8.24 2.03
C ASP A 84 -12.63 -8.37 3.08
N ALA A 85 -12.16 -9.59 3.34
CA ALA A 85 -11.03 -9.81 4.22
C ALA A 85 -9.74 -9.20 3.65
N ALA A 86 -8.84 -8.82 4.55
CA ALA A 86 -7.62 -8.07 4.24
C ALA A 86 -6.81 -8.59 3.05
N PRO A 87 -6.53 -9.91 2.87
CA PRO A 87 -5.72 -10.38 1.75
C PRO A 87 -6.35 -10.06 0.39
N PHE A 88 -7.68 -10.18 0.30
CA PHE A 88 -8.44 -9.95 -0.93
C PHE A 88 -8.71 -8.47 -1.14
N HIS A 89 -9.03 -7.74 -0.08
CA HIS A 89 -9.15 -6.28 -0.10
C HIS A 89 -7.89 -5.63 -0.66
N TYR A 90 -6.72 -5.97 -0.10
CA TYR A 90 -5.45 -5.38 -0.51
C TYR A 90 -5.02 -5.81 -1.91
N THR A 91 -5.31 -7.05 -2.32
CA THR A 91 -5.06 -7.48 -3.71
C THR A 91 -5.92 -6.69 -4.70
N ARG A 92 -7.18 -6.37 -4.38
CA ARG A 92 -8.03 -5.49 -5.20
C ARG A 92 -7.52 -4.06 -5.21
N ALA A 93 -7.15 -3.51 -4.06
CA ALA A 93 -6.62 -2.15 -3.95
C ALA A 93 -5.38 -1.98 -4.84
N TYR A 94 -4.52 -3.00 -4.90
CA TYR A 94 -3.38 -3.02 -5.80
C TYR A 94 -3.79 -2.97 -7.29
N LEU A 95 -4.77 -3.80 -7.71
CA LEU A 95 -5.30 -3.78 -9.07
C LEU A 95 -5.98 -2.46 -9.45
N SER A 96 -6.56 -1.77 -8.47
CA SER A 96 -7.24 -0.49 -8.68
C SER A 96 -6.30 0.72 -8.69
N ASN A 97 -5.03 0.56 -8.29
CA ASN A 97 -4.13 1.69 -8.04
C ASN A 97 -3.74 2.47 -9.32
N VAL A 98 -3.51 3.77 -9.13
CA VAL A 98 -3.42 4.82 -10.17
C VAL A 98 -2.21 4.65 -11.09
N PHE A 99 -1.11 4.07 -10.61
CA PHE A 99 0.09 3.84 -11.43
C PHE A 99 -0.11 2.81 -12.54
N HIS A 100 -1.08 1.90 -12.39
CA HIS A 100 -1.45 0.96 -13.44
C HIS A 100 -2.53 1.49 -14.38
N VAL A 101 -3.17 2.65 -14.12
CA VAL A 101 -4.24 3.18 -15.01
C VAL A 101 -3.71 3.44 -16.43
N THR A 102 -2.42 3.74 -16.57
CA THR A 102 -1.75 3.91 -17.86
C THR A 102 -1.20 2.60 -18.46
N GLN A 103 -1.04 1.54 -17.66
CA GLN A 103 -0.51 0.23 -18.10
C GLN A 103 -1.60 -0.83 -18.32
N LEU A 104 -2.75 -0.72 -17.64
CA LEU A 104 -3.84 -1.68 -17.60
C LEU A 104 -5.18 -0.93 -17.81
N PRO A 105 -5.83 -1.13 -18.96
CA PRO A 105 -7.12 -0.51 -19.25
C PRO A 105 -8.13 -0.77 -18.13
N LYS A 106 -9.03 0.21 -17.89
CA LYS A 106 -10.06 0.12 -16.83
C LYS A 106 -10.88 -1.18 -16.91
N GLU A 107 -11.28 -1.58 -18.11
CA GLU A 107 -12.07 -2.79 -18.34
C GLU A 107 -11.33 -4.05 -17.90
N GLN A 108 -10.05 -4.15 -18.27
CA GLN A 108 -9.21 -5.28 -17.88
C GLN A 108 -8.99 -5.35 -16.36
N ARG A 109 -8.85 -4.19 -15.68
CA ARG A 109 -8.79 -4.13 -14.21
C ARG A 109 -10.06 -4.66 -13.56
N LEU A 110 -11.23 -4.24 -14.04
CA LEU A 110 -12.52 -4.71 -13.53
C LEU A 110 -12.73 -6.20 -13.78
N GLU A 111 -12.31 -6.70 -14.93
CA GLU A 111 -12.35 -8.14 -15.26
C GLU A 111 -11.50 -8.95 -14.27
N TRP A 112 -10.27 -8.50 -13.99
CA TRP A 112 -9.37 -9.22 -13.08
C TRP A 112 -9.86 -9.17 -11.64
N ILE A 113 -10.42 -8.04 -11.20
CA ILE A 113 -11.07 -7.93 -9.88
C ILE A 113 -12.26 -8.89 -9.78
N ALA A 114 -13.11 -8.96 -10.81
CA ALA A 114 -14.24 -9.89 -10.83
C ALA A 114 -13.78 -11.35 -10.78
N LYS A 115 -12.71 -11.69 -11.53
CA LYS A 115 -12.12 -13.02 -11.53
C LYS A 115 -11.54 -13.39 -10.17
N LEU A 116 -10.84 -12.47 -9.50
CA LEU A 116 -10.34 -12.65 -8.14
C LEU A 116 -11.49 -12.93 -7.18
N ASN A 117 -12.51 -12.07 -7.15
CA ASN A 117 -13.66 -12.19 -6.27
C ASN A 117 -14.36 -13.54 -6.44
N LYS A 118 -14.57 -13.98 -7.68
CA LYS A 118 -15.16 -15.29 -7.98
C LYS A 118 -14.30 -16.47 -7.46
N ARG A 119 -12.98 -16.30 -7.38
CA ARG A 119 -12.06 -17.35 -6.91
C ARG A 119 -11.90 -17.41 -5.39
N VAL A 120 -12.34 -16.39 -4.64
CA VAL A 120 -12.14 -16.31 -3.19
C VAL A 120 -12.50 -17.60 -2.46
N PRO A 121 -13.69 -18.22 -2.64
CA PRO A 121 -14.03 -19.45 -1.92
C PRO A 121 -13.09 -20.62 -2.23
N ASN A 122 -12.61 -20.73 -3.47
CA ASN A 122 -11.65 -21.76 -3.86
C ASN A 122 -10.28 -21.50 -3.22
N ILE A 123 -9.82 -20.25 -3.19
CA ILE A 123 -8.55 -19.87 -2.56
C ILE A 123 -8.58 -20.17 -1.07
N VAL A 124 -9.65 -19.77 -0.37
CA VAL A 124 -9.82 -20.04 1.06
C VAL A 124 -9.82 -21.54 1.34
N ARG A 125 -10.54 -22.34 0.53
CA ARG A 125 -10.52 -23.81 0.65
C ARG A 125 -9.11 -24.38 0.44
N SER A 126 -8.39 -23.93 -0.58
CA SER A 126 -7.00 -24.35 -0.80
C SER A 126 -6.07 -23.96 0.34
N CYS A 127 -6.24 -22.76 0.92
CA CYS A 127 -5.45 -22.33 2.09
C CYS A 127 -5.74 -23.16 3.34
N ARG A 128 -7.00 -23.56 3.56
CA ARG A 128 -7.37 -24.46 4.66
C ARG A 128 -6.75 -25.84 4.50
N SER A 129 -6.70 -26.36 3.28
CA SER A 129 -6.08 -27.66 2.97
C SER A 129 -4.55 -27.64 2.96
N GLY A 130 -3.93 -26.47 2.76
CA GLY A 130 -2.48 -26.31 2.71
C GLY A 130 -2.00 -25.03 3.41
N PRO A 131 -1.89 -25.01 4.75
CA PRO A 131 -1.51 -23.82 5.51
C PRO A 131 -0.12 -23.24 5.15
N GLU A 132 0.81 -24.10 4.71
CA GLU A 132 2.18 -23.70 4.32
C GLU A 132 2.26 -23.10 2.91
N LEU A 133 1.18 -23.17 2.12
CA LEU A 133 1.16 -22.59 0.78
C LEU A 133 1.28 -21.07 0.86
N LYS A 134 1.95 -20.47 -0.13
CA LYS A 134 1.95 -19.01 -0.28
C LYS A 134 0.63 -18.55 -0.87
N TYR A 135 0.02 -17.51 -0.30
CA TYR A 135 -1.20 -16.90 -0.81
C TYR A 135 -1.10 -16.55 -2.31
N MET A 136 0.02 -15.92 -2.70
CA MET A 136 0.28 -15.55 -4.10
C MET A 136 0.26 -16.72 -5.08
N SER A 137 0.56 -17.95 -4.63
CA SER A 137 0.54 -19.12 -5.49
C SER A 137 -0.87 -19.52 -5.94
N LEU A 138 -1.90 -19.07 -5.21
CA LEU A 138 -3.31 -19.39 -5.43
C LEU A 138 -4.06 -18.31 -6.24
N LEU A 139 -3.43 -17.16 -6.48
CA LEU A 139 -4.00 -16.08 -7.26
C LEU A 139 -4.13 -16.46 -8.74
N PRO A 140 -5.08 -15.84 -9.49
CA PRO A 140 -5.04 -15.84 -10.95
C PRO A 140 -3.64 -15.47 -11.49
N GLU A 141 -3.21 -16.14 -12.56
CA GLU A 141 -1.84 -16.03 -13.08
C GLU A 141 -1.50 -14.59 -13.47
N GLU A 142 -2.43 -13.90 -14.10
CA GLU A 142 -2.28 -12.53 -14.53
C GLU A 142 -2.12 -11.55 -13.36
N ILE A 143 -2.81 -11.79 -12.23
CA ILE A 143 -2.67 -10.99 -11.01
C ILE A 143 -1.34 -11.29 -10.33
N ARG A 144 -0.94 -12.58 -10.30
CA ARG A 144 0.34 -13.01 -9.72
C ARG A 144 1.55 -12.38 -10.43
N LYS A 145 1.46 -12.14 -11.74
CA LYS A 145 2.54 -11.50 -12.52
C LYS A 145 2.72 -10.01 -12.20
N LEU A 146 1.70 -9.35 -11.62
CA LEU A 146 1.78 -7.94 -11.24
C LEU A 146 2.38 -7.70 -9.86
N LEU A 147 2.32 -8.70 -8.98
CA LEU A 147 2.78 -8.61 -7.59
C LEU A 147 4.26 -8.94 -7.50
#